data_AF-A0A699V2L4-F1
#
_entry.id   AF-A0A699V2L4-F1
#
_cell.length_a   1.000
_cell.length_b   1.000
_cell.length_c   1.000
_cell.angle_alpha   90.00
_cell.angle_beta   90.00
_cell.angle_gamma   90.00
#
_symmetry.space_group_name_H-M   'P 1'
#
loop_
_entity.id
_entity.type
_entity.pdbx_description
1 polymer ?
#
loop_
_entity_poly.entity_id
_entity_poly.type
_entity_poly.pdbx_seq_one_letter_code
_entity_poly.pdbx_strand_id
1 'polypeptide(L)'
;MEVFMDDFSVFRNSFQTCLSHLERMWKRCEDTNLCLNWKKSHFMVKEGIVLDHKISKNGIEVDKAKVDVIAKLPHPTTVKVQS
;
A
#
# COMPACT_ATOMS: atom_id res chain seq x y z
N MET A 1 5.87 14.55 -19.04
CA MET A 1 4.92 13.62 -18.39
C MET A 1 5.61 13.13 -17.13
N GLU A 2 5.29 13.73 -15.99
CA GLU A 2 5.79 13.28 -14.69
C GLU A 2 4.82 12.22 -14.17
N VAL A 3 5.30 10.97 -14.06
CA VAL A 3 4.51 9.88 -13.50
C VAL A 3 4.83 9.82 -12.02
N PHE A 4 3.89 10.27 -11.19
CA PHE A 4 3.96 10.12 -9.75
C PHE A 4 3.44 8.72 -9.39
N MET A 5 4.30 7.87 -8.86
CA MET A 5 3.86 6.66 -8.15
C MET A 5 3.56 7.05 -6.71
N ASP A 6 2.31 6.90 -6.28
CA ASP A 6 1.86 7.27 -4.93
C ASP A 6 2.53 6.44 -3.83
N ASP A 7 2.56 5.10 -3.97
CA ASP A 7 3.06 4.19 -2.94
C ASP A 7 3.89 3.03 -3.53
N PHE A 8 5.03 2.72 -2.92
CA PHE A 8 5.82 1.53 -3.22
C PHE A 8 6.03 0.70 -1.94
N SER A 9 5.59 -0.56 -1.93
CA SER A 9 5.74 -1.46 -0.80
C SER A 9 6.54 -2.71 -1.16
N VAL A 10 7.61 -3.00 -0.41
CA VAL A 10 8.36 -4.27 -0.49
C VAL A 10 8.09 -5.07 0.76
N PHE A 11 7.33 -6.15 0.64
CA PHE A 11 7.06 -7.07 1.76
C PHE A 11 7.87 -8.36 1.58
N ARG A 12 8.79 -8.66 2.52
CA ARG A 12 9.52 -9.94 2.55
C ARG A 12 9.92 -10.40 3.94
N ASN A 13 10.22 -11.69 3.99
CA ASN A 13 10.35 -12.50 5.20
C ASN A 13 11.72 -12.36 5.89
N SER A 14 12.71 -11.73 5.25
CA SER A 14 14.07 -11.59 5.79
C SER A 14 14.62 -10.18 5.59
N PHE A 15 15.37 -9.72 6.58
CA PHE A 15 16.01 -8.40 6.58
C PHE A 15 16.98 -8.24 5.40
N GLN A 16 17.78 -9.27 5.12
CA GLN A 16 18.78 -9.24 4.04
C GLN A 16 18.14 -9.07 2.66
N THR A 17 17.01 -9.73 2.41
CA THR A 17 16.31 -9.60 1.12
C THR A 17 15.58 -8.25 1.01
N CYS A 18 15.13 -7.66 2.13
CA CYS A 18 14.61 -6.30 2.11
C CYS A 18 15.69 -5.26 1.76
N LEU A 19 16.90 -5.41 2.33
CA LEU A 19 18.06 -4.58 2.01
C LEU A 19 18.42 -4.62 0.52
N SER A 20 18.58 -5.82 -0.04
CA SER A 20 18.96 -5.96 -1.46
C SER A 20 17.92 -5.39 -2.43
N HIS A 21 16.64 -5.43 -2.04
CA HIS A 21 15.58 -4.77 -2.82
C HIS A 21 15.59 -3.26 -2.68
N LEU A 22 15.87 -2.72 -1.48
CA LEU A 22 15.99 -1.29 -1.26
C LEU A 22 17.17 -0.71 -2.07
N GLU A 23 18.30 -1.39 -2.08
CA GLU A 23 19.45 -1.04 -2.93
C GLU A 23 19.06 -1.00 -4.42
N ARG A 24 18.31 -2.01 -4.89
CA ARG A 24 17.82 -2.05 -6.27
C ARG A 24 16.83 -0.91 -6.57
N MET A 25 16.01 -0.52 -5.60
CA MET A 25 15.12 0.64 -5.76
C MET A 25 15.91 1.94 -5.86
N TRP A 26 16.89 2.16 -4.99
CA TRP A 26 17.74 3.35 -5.05
C TRP A 26 18.47 3.46 -6.37
N LYS A 27 19.03 2.35 -6.86
CA LYS A 27 19.68 2.31 -8.17
C LYS A 27 18.73 2.70 -9.30
N ARG A 28 17.50 2.20 -9.30
CA ARG A 28 16.47 2.63 -10.27
C ARG A 28 16.09 4.09 -10.13
N CYS A 29 16.01 4.60 -8.90
CA CYS A 29 15.72 6.02 -8.65
C CYS A 29 16.81 6.91 -9.25
N GLU A 30 18.07 6.53 -9.07
CA GLU A 30 19.23 7.19 -9.68
C GLU A 30 19.18 7.11 -11.22
N ASP A 31 18.98 5.92 -11.79
CA ASP A 31 18.92 5.69 -13.23
C ASP A 31 17.77 6.47 -13.92
N THR A 32 16.68 6.74 -13.19
CA THR A 32 15.48 7.41 -13.72
C THR A 32 15.33 8.86 -13.27
N ASN A 33 16.32 9.40 -12.54
CA ASN A 33 16.26 10.72 -11.89
C ASN A 33 15.00 10.92 -11.02
N LEU A 34 14.48 9.83 -10.42
CA LEU A 34 13.38 9.89 -9.48
C LEU A 34 13.93 10.17 -8.08
N CYS A 35 13.36 11.15 -7.39
CA CYS A 35 13.75 11.49 -6.02
C CYS A 35 12.70 10.94 -5.04
N LEU A 36 13.14 10.19 -4.04
CA LEU A 36 12.27 9.71 -2.97
C LEU A 36 12.02 10.84 -1.97
N ASN A 37 10.76 11.04 -1.60
CA ASN A 37 10.43 11.97 -0.52
C ASN A 37 10.71 11.31 0.84
N TRP A 38 11.89 11.58 1.39
CA TRP A 38 12.32 11.04 2.69
C TRP A 38 11.34 11.29 3.84
N LYS A 39 10.53 12.35 3.80
CA LYS A 39 9.50 12.62 4.83
C LYS A 39 8.30 11.69 4.74
N LYS A 40 8.01 11.17 3.54
CA LYS A 40 6.87 10.27 3.28
C LYS A 40 7.30 8.80 3.14
N SER A 41 8.58 8.54 2.91
CA SER A 41 9.11 7.19 2.75
C SER A 41 9.26 6.48 4.09
N HIS A 42 8.61 5.32 4.21
CA HIS A 42 8.73 4.42 5.35
C HIS A 42 9.50 3.17 4.92
N PHE A 43 10.62 2.88 5.60
CA PHE A 43 11.48 1.75 5.26
C PHE A 43 11.51 0.73 6.40
N MET A 44 11.56 -0.56 6.04
CA MET A 44 11.75 -1.67 6.98
C MET A 44 10.74 -1.70 8.15
N VAL A 45 9.51 -1.27 7.90
CA VAL A 45 8.43 -1.31 8.89
C VAL A 45 7.78 -2.69 8.97
N LYS A 46 7.32 -3.09 10.16
CA LYS A 46 6.60 -4.36 10.38
C LYS A 46 5.14 -4.32 9.91
N GLU A 47 4.58 -3.12 9.90
CA GLU A 47 3.24 -2.80 9.45
C GLU A 47 3.27 -1.43 8.77
N GLY A 48 2.37 -1.21 7.81
CA GLY A 48 2.28 0.05 7.07
C GLY A 48 0.90 0.23 6.47
N ILE A 49 0.59 1.45 6.04
CA ILE A 49 -0.65 1.76 5.33
C ILE A 49 -0.30 1.92 3.85
N VAL A 50 -1.01 1.23 2.98
CA VAL A 50 -0.90 1.35 1.52
C VAL A 50 -2.32 1.45 0.97
N LEU A 51 -2.64 2.51 0.23
CA LEU A 51 -3.99 2.75 -0.29
C LEU A 51 -5.09 2.66 0.79
N ASP A 52 -4.86 3.24 1.97
CA ASP A 52 -5.74 3.15 3.16
C ASP A 52 -5.97 1.73 3.72
N HIS A 53 -5.21 0.75 3.27
CA HIS A 53 -5.21 -0.60 3.82
C HIS A 53 -4.02 -0.82 4.73
N LYS A 54 -4.27 -1.34 5.93
CA LYS A 54 -3.22 -1.73 6.84
C LYS A 54 -2.63 -3.06 6.36
N ILE A 55 -1.35 -3.06 6.03
CA ILE A 55 -0.59 -4.25 5.65
C ILE A 55 0.27 -4.66 6.85
N SER A 56 0.20 -5.94 7.22
CA SER A 56 1.03 -6.53 8.27
C SER A 56 1.52 -7.92 7.85
N LYS A 57 2.30 -8.58 8.71
CA LYS A 57 2.69 -9.99 8.51
C LYS A 57 1.50 -10.93 8.32
N ASN A 58 0.33 -10.58 8.87
CA ASN A 58 -0.87 -11.40 8.80
C ASN A 58 -1.66 -11.17 7.50
N GLY A 59 -1.15 -10.32 6.60
CA GLY A 59 -1.79 -9.97 5.34
C GLY A 59 -2.34 -8.54 5.33
N ILE A 60 -3.27 -8.30 4.40
CA ILE A 60 -4.01 -7.05 4.27
C ILE A 60 -5.14 -7.08 5.29
N GLU A 61 -5.07 -6.22 6.30
CA GLU A 61 -6.12 -6.02 7.27
C GLU A 61 -7.12 -4.99 6.71
N VAL A 62 -8.37 -5.42 6.55
CA VAL A 62 -9.46 -4.54 6.14
C VAL A 62 -9.93 -3.78 7.37
N ASP A 63 -10.19 -2.48 7.22
CA ASP A 63 -10.77 -1.65 8.26
C ASP A 63 -12.07 -2.29 8.79
N LYS A 64 -12.04 -2.69 10.06
CA LYS A 64 -13.16 -3.35 10.74
C LYS A 64 -14.42 -2.48 10.74
N ALA A 65 -14.28 -1.14 10.77
CA ALA A 65 -15.41 -0.23 10.69
C ALA A 65 -16.11 -0.31 9.31
N LYS A 66 -15.35 -0.45 8.22
CA LYS A 66 -15.93 -0.66 6.88
C LYS A 66 -16.63 -2.01 6.79
N VAL A 67 -16.08 -3.06 7.40
CA VAL A 67 -16.71 -4.39 7.47
C VAL A 67 -18.02 -4.35 8.26
N ASP A 68 -18.03 -3.71 9.42
CA ASP A 68 -19.22 -3.58 10.26
C ASP A 68 -20.33 -2.78 9.57
N VAL A 69 -19.98 -1.75 8.81
CA VAL A 69 -20.96 -0.99 8.00
C VAL A 69 -21.57 -1.90 6.94
N ILE A 70 -20.76 -2.63 6.16
CA ILE A 70 -21.26 -3.55 5.13
C ILE A 70 -22.10 -4.68 5.73
N ALA A 71 -21.68 -5.25 6.86
CA ALA A 71 -22.41 -6.31 7.55
C ALA A 71 -23.78 -5.84 8.08
N LYS A 72 -23.91 -4.55 8.40
CA LYS A 72 -25.16 -3.92 8.84
C LYS A 72 -25.99 -3.34 7.70
N LEU A 73 -25.49 -3.33 6.47
CA LEU A 73 -26.27 -2.83 5.34
C LEU A 73 -27.46 -3.77 5.08
N PRO A 74 -28.68 -3.21 4.96
CA PRO A 74 -29.82 -4.01 4.55
C PRO A 74 -29.60 -4.55 3.14
N HIS A 75 -30.15 -5.74 2.87
CA HIS A 75 -30.10 -6.34 1.55
C HIS A 75 -30.64 -5.34 0.52
N PRO A 76 -29.88 -4.99 -0.53
CA PRO A 76 -30.33 -4.04 -1.54
C PRO A 76 -31.61 -4.59 -2.18
N THR A 77 -32.72 -3.92 -1.92
CA THR A 77 -34.05 -4.31 -2.41
C THR A 77 -34.41 -3.60 -3.71
N THR A 78 -33.54 -2.73 -4.21
CA THR A 78 -33.79 -1.92 -5.41
C THR A 78 -32.53 -1.81 -6.24
N VAL A 79 -32.63 -2.23 -7.50
CA VAL A 79 -31.61 -1.95 -8.52
C VAL A 79 -31.82 -0.50 -8.98
N LYS A 80 -30.89 0.41 -8.66
CA LYS A 80 -30.89 1.73 -9.30
C LYS A 80 -30.33 1.57 -10.70
N VAL A 81 -31.20 1.65 -11.71
CA VAL A 81 -30.79 1.78 -13.11
C VAL A 81 -30.12 3.14 -13.24
N GLN A 82 -28.81 3.15 -13.54
CA GLN A 82 -28.12 4.37 -13.94
C GLN A 82 -28.57 4.73 -15.35
N SER A 83 -29.26 5.86 -15.48
CA SER A 83 -29.62 6.52 -16.75
C SER A 83 -28.63 7.63 -17.06
#